data_AF-A0A0F7UM65-F1
#
_entry.id   AF-A0A0F7UM65-F1
#
_cell.length_a   1.000
_cell.length_b   1.000
_cell.length_c   1.000
_cell.angle_alpha   90.00
_cell.angle_beta   90.00
_cell.angle_gamma   90.00
#
_symmetry.space_group_name_H-M   'P 1'
#
loop_
_entity.id
_entity.type
_entity.pdbx_description
1 polymer ?
#
loop_
_entity_poly.entity_id
_entity_poly.type
_entity_poly.pdbx_seq_one_letter_code
_entity_poly.pdbx_strand_id
1 'polypeptide(L)'
;MPFLVEFEDGKHPSQCWRLAEKKTYVIGRNSGAVGIRLPHASISRMHAELWVSASDEKEARQKRSGEHDRKRSRQEESRRGREAARPRGSASPSRSPSRASSVSPNREGGTRFRLVELNAVNGTYINDKRMRETYRGWVGSGAAIAFADCPHRYKILAAI
;
A
#
# COMPACT_ATOMS: atom_id res chain seq x y z
N MET A 1 16.47 -1.73 -10.58
CA MET A 1 16.17 -0.28 -10.75
C MET A 1 14.68 -0.01 -10.93
N PRO A 2 14.02 0.65 -9.97
CA PRO A 2 12.61 1.00 -10.06
C PRO A 2 12.33 2.22 -10.95
N PHE A 3 11.08 2.32 -11.44
CA PHE A 3 10.61 3.40 -12.30
C PHE A 3 9.23 3.89 -11.88
N LEU A 4 8.98 5.20 -12.04
CA LEU A 4 7.63 5.74 -12.14
C LEU A 4 7.35 5.96 -13.63
N VAL A 5 6.23 5.45 -14.13
CA VAL A 5 5.87 5.55 -15.55
C VAL A 5 4.52 6.22 -15.66
N GLU A 6 4.44 7.27 -16.45
CA GLU A 6 3.20 7.92 -16.87
C GLU A 6 2.62 7.19 -18.08
N PHE A 7 1.31 7.00 -18.06
CA PHE A 7 0.54 6.41 -19.15
C PHE A 7 -0.53 7.40 -19.61
N GLU A 8 -0.50 7.67 -20.90
CA GLU A 8 -1.58 8.31 -21.64
C GLU A 8 -2.67 7.27 -21.93
N ASP A 9 -3.92 7.63 -21.63
CA ASP A 9 -5.10 6.75 -21.72
C ASP A 9 -4.97 5.39 -21.02
N GLY A 10 -4.05 5.29 -20.05
CA GLY A 10 -3.74 4.06 -19.31
C GLY A 10 -3.03 2.97 -20.12
N LYS A 11 -2.69 3.21 -21.39
CA LYS A 11 -2.13 2.21 -22.30
C LYS A 11 -0.74 2.57 -22.82
N HIS A 12 -0.52 3.83 -23.19
CA HIS A 12 0.71 4.24 -23.86
C HIS A 12 1.64 4.92 -22.87
N PRO A 13 2.84 4.37 -22.58
CA PRO A 13 3.78 5.04 -21.70
C PRO A 13 4.28 6.33 -22.36
N SER A 14 4.07 7.47 -21.71
CA SER A 14 4.47 8.80 -22.22
C SER A 14 5.78 9.27 -21.60
N GLN A 15 5.94 9.11 -20.29
CA GLN A 15 7.11 9.57 -19.54
C GLN A 15 7.56 8.51 -18.55
N CYS A 16 8.86 8.49 -18.26
CA CYS A 16 9.47 7.54 -17.37
C CYS A 16 10.53 8.21 -16.50
N TRP A 17 10.40 8.08 -15.19
CA TRP A 17 11.37 8.57 -14.21
C TRP A 17 12.10 7.40 -13.58
N ARG A 18 13.43 7.41 -13.69
CA ARG A 18 14.30 6.47 -12.99
C ARG A 18 14.32 6.80 -11.51
N LEU A 19 13.95 5.82 -10.70
CA LEU A 19 13.94 5.93 -9.26
C LEU A 19 15.18 5.25 -8.67
N ALA A 20 15.87 5.93 -7.79
CA ALA A 20 16.99 5.41 -7.02
C ALA A 20 16.45 4.83 -5.71
N GLU A 21 17.09 3.76 -5.26
CA GLU A 21 16.78 3.15 -3.98
C GLU A 21 17.23 4.05 -2.82
N LYS A 22 16.56 3.90 -1.67
CA LYS A 22 16.79 4.68 -0.44
C LYS A 22 16.63 6.19 -0.65
N LYS A 23 15.88 6.60 -1.68
CA LYS A 23 15.64 8.00 -2.03
C LYS A 23 14.16 8.35 -1.89
N THR A 24 13.90 9.60 -1.53
CA THR A 24 12.57 10.20 -1.50
C THR A 24 12.43 11.18 -2.67
N TYR A 25 11.27 11.15 -3.30
CA TYR A 25 10.89 12.00 -4.42
C TYR A 25 9.64 12.79 -4.06
N VAL A 26 9.73 14.11 -4.07
CA VAL A 26 8.56 14.97 -3.97
C VAL A 26 7.95 15.12 -5.36
N ILE A 27 6.67 14.84 -5.48
CA ILE A 27 5.86 14.92 -6.70
C ILE A 27 4.96 16.15 -6.60
N GLY A 28 4.90 16.97 -7.64
CA GLY A 28 4.04 18.15 -7.66
C GLY A 28 4.01 18.90 -8.99
N ARG A 29 3.19 19.96 -9.05
CA ARG A 29 2.85 20.67 -10.29
C ARG A 29 4.03 21.35 -10.96
N ASN A 30 4.59 22.37 -10.31
CA ASN A 30 5.69 23.15 -10.87
C ASN A 30 6.32 24.02 -9.77
N SER A 31 7.13 23.40 -8.89
CA SER A 31 7.93 24.14 -7.92
C SER A 31 9.40 23.76 -8.08
N GLY A 32 10.31 24.68 -7.78
CA GLY A 32 11.74 24.35 -7.73
C GLY A 32 12.07 23.23 -6.73
N ALA A 33 11.16 22.97 -5.78
CA ALA A 33 11.31 22.02 -4.69
C ALA A 33 10.88 20.57 -5.03
N VAL A 34 10.24 20.30 -6.18
CA VAL A 34 9.81 18.93 -6.53
C VAL A 34 10.87 18.18 -7.32
N GLY A 35 11.06 16.90 -6.98
CA GLY A 35 11.95 15.98 -7.70
C GLY A 35 11.31 15.35 -8.94
N ILE A 36 9.98 15.28 -9.00
CA ILE A 36 9.19 14.83 -10.14
C ILE A 36 8.11 15.87 -10.42
N ARG A 37 8.11 16.41 -11.64
CA ARG A 37 7.22 17.51 -12.07
C ARG A 37 6.10 16.96 -12.93
N LEU A 38 4.86 17.21 -12.51
CA LEU A 38 3.64 16.83 -13.22
C LEU A 38 2.84 18.10 -13.54
N PRO A 39 3.05 18.73 -14.72
CA PRO A 39 2.57 20.08 -15.00
C PRO A 39 1.07 20.14 -15.32
N HIS A 40 0.22 19.83 -14.33
CA HIS A 40 -1.23 19.87 -14.46
C HIS A 40 -1.87 20.79 -13.42
N ALA A 41 -2.85 21.61 -13.82
CA ALA A 41 -3.44 22.65 -12.97
C ALA A 41 -4.08 22.11 -11.68
N SER A 42 -4.69 20.92 -11.73
CA SER A 42 -5.32 20.29 -10.55
C SER A 42 -4.31 19.71 -9.55
N ILE A 43 -3.04 19.55 -9.92
CA ILE A 43 -2.00 19.01 -9.04
C ILE A 43 -1.48 20.12 -8.12
N SER A 44 -1.22 19.76 -6.85
CA SER A 44 -0.69 20.69 -5.85
C SER A 44 0.80 20.96 -6.09
N ARG A 45 1.32 22.11 -5.62
CA ARG A 45 2.74 22.46 -5.78
C ARG A 45 3.68 21.42 -5.17
N MET A 46 3.27 20.85 -4.04
CA MET A 46 3.79 19.64 -3.41
C MET A 46 2.57 18.77 -3.15
N HIS A 47 2.47 17.62 -3.80
CA HIS A 47 1.24 16.83 -3.84
C HIS A 47 1.42 15.50 -3.12
N ALA A 48 2.52 14.80 -3.39
CA ALA A 48 2.84 13.54 -2.73
C ALA A 48 4.36 13.35 -2.59
N GLU A 49 4.75 12.48 -1.68
CA GLU A 49 6.10 11.94 -1.56
C GLU A 49 6.12 10.46 -1.87
N LEU A 50 7.10 10.07 -2.68
CA LEU A 50 7.39 8.68 -2.99
C LEU A 50 8.75 8.32 -2.40
N TRP A 51 8.76 7.43 -1.42
CA TRP A 51 9.97 6.85 -0.87
C TRP A 51 10.20 5.45 -1.41
N VAL A 52 11.44 5.19 -1.82
CA VAL A 52 11.87 3.91 -2.38
C VAL A 52 12.75 3.21 -1.37
N SER A 53 12.28 2.09 -0.83
CA SER A 53 13.06 1.24 0.07
C SER A 53 13.71 0.11 -0.72
N ALA A 54 15.02 -0.06 -0.54
CA ALA A 54 15.69 -1.29 -0.94
C ALA A 54 15.12 -2.46 -0.12
N SER A 55 15.08 -3.65 -0.71
CA SER A 55 14.80 -4.89 0.00
C SER A 55 16.07 -5.36 0.69
N ASP A 56 16.21 -5.10 1.99
CA ASP A 56 17.19 -5.84 2.78
C ASP A 56 16.62 -7.24 3.06
N GLU A 57 17.11 -8.25 2.34
CA GLU A 57 16.77 -9.67 2.59
C GLU A 57 17.03 -10.09 4.06
N LYS A 58 17.84 -9.33 4.81
CA LYS A 58 18.24 -9.64 6.18
C LYS A 58 17.22 -9.27 7.27
N GLU A 59 16.32 -8.31 7.07
CA GLU A 59 15.40 -7.89 8.15
C GLU A 59 14.20 -8.84 8.35
N ALA A 60 13.92 -9.72 7.38
CA ALA A 60 12.81 -10.67 7.49
C ALA A 60 13.10 -11.83 8.48
N ARG A 61 14.37 -12.09 8.83
CA ARG A 61 14.74 -13.16 9.77
C ARG A 61 14.71 -12.73 11.23
N GLN A 62 14.94 -11.47 11.57
CA GLN A 62 15.02 -11.03 12.97
C GLN A 62 13.66 -10.87 13.69
N LYS A 63 12.54 -10.80 12.96
CA LYS A 63 11.20 -10.77 13.60
C LYS A 63 10.54 -12.14 13.78
N ARG A 64 11.12 -13.23 13.27
CA ARG A 64 10.55 -14.59 13.40
C ARG A 64 11.11 -15.41 14.57
N SER A 65 12.19 -14.97 15.23
CA SER A 65 12.77 -15.67 16.38
C SER A 65 12.28 -15.19 17.75
N GLY A 66 11.48 -14.11 17.82
CA GLY A 66 11.02 -13.53 19.10
C GLY A 66 9.60 -13.89 19.55
N GLU A 67 8.82 -14.58 18.71
CA GLU A 67 7.37 -14.78 18.95
C GLU A 67 6.98 -16.26 18.91
N HIS A 68 7.83 -17.14 19.47
CA HIS A 68 7.50 -18.55 19.68
C HIS A 68 7.74 -19.03 21.11
N ASP A 69 7.89 -18.10 22.07
CA ASP A 69 8.20 -18.43 23.47
C ASP A 69 7.28 -17.71 24.49
N ARG A 70 6.02 -17.44 24.11
CA ARG A 70 4.99 -16.88 25.02
C ARG A 70 3.65 -17.61 25.00
N LYS A 71 3.61 -18.84 24.46
CA LYS A 71 2.38 -19.66 24.35
C LYS A 71 2.40 -20.94 25.19
N ARG A 72 2.98 -20.94 26.40
CA ARG A 72 2.97 -22.15 27.26
C ARG A 72 2.66 -21.99 28.75
N SER A 73 2.17 -20.85 29.23
CA SER A 73 1.92 -20.69 30.69
C SER A 73 0.50 -20.24 31.09
N ARG A 74 -0.53 -20.44 30.27
CA ARG A 74 -1.90 -20.03 30.66
C ARG A 74 -3.01 -21.00 30.26
N GLN A 75 -2.78 -22.29 30.46
CA GLN A 75 -3.80 -23.30 30.20
C GLN A 75 -3.81 -24.36 31.32
N GLU A 76 -4.08 -23.95 32.55
CA GLU A 76 -4.38 -24.92 33.61
C GLU A 76 -5.14 -24.33 34.80
N GLU A 77 -6.32 -23.74 34.59
CA GLU A 77 -7.31 -23.66 35.68
C GLU A 77 -8.72 -23.27 35.18
N SER A 78 -9.58 -24.27 34.97
CA SER A 78 -11.03 -24.22 35.22
C SER A 78 -11.71 -25.40 34.56
N ARG A 79 -11.68 -26.55 35.26
CA ARG A 79 -12.63 -27.64 35.05
C ARG A 79 -13.42 -27.80 36.35
N ARG A 80 -14.67 -27.33 36.41
CA ARG A 80 -15.76 -27.89 37.24
C ARG A 80 -17.09 -27.16 37.03
N GLY A 81 -18.16 -27.97 36.85
CA GLY A 81 -19.58 -27.60 36.88
C GLY A 81 -20.22 -27.51 35.49
N ARG A 82 -20.88 -28.53 34.92
CA ARG A 82 -22.29 -28.98 35.14
C ARG A 82 -23.30 -27.83 34.92
N GLU A 83 -24.40 -27.91 34.17
CA GLU A 83 -25.18 -29.03 33.62
C GLU A 83 -26.18 -28.50 32.55
N ALA A 84 -26.58 -29.39 31.64
CA ALA A 84 -27.85 -29.48 30.88
C ALA A 84 -28.59 -28.24 30.33
N ALA A 85 -28.72 -28.19 28.99
CA ALA A 85 -30.02 -28.18 28.29
C ALA A 85 -29.84 -28.22 26.75
N ARG A 86 -30.30 -29.31 26.11
CA ARG A 86 -30.77 -29.39 24.71
C ARG A 86 -32.31 -29.24 24.74
N PRO A 87 -33.06 -28.90 23.66
CA PRO A 87 -32.76 -29.26 22.26
C PRO A 87 -33.23 -28.29 21.13
N ARG A 88 -32.73 -28.62 19.92
CA ARG A 88 -33.36 -28.56 18.57
C ARG A 88 -33.97 -27.24 18.05
N GLY A 89 -33.32 -26.71 17.02
CA GLY A 89 -33.88 -25.78 16.04
C GLY A 89 -33.02 -25.75 14.77
N SER A 90 -33.66 -25.83 13.61
CA SER A 90 -33.15 -26.20 12.29
C SER A 90 -32.42 -25.10 11.50
N ALA A 91 -31.42 -25.54 10.74
CA ALA A 91 -30.92 -25.10 9.43
C ALA A 91 -31.39 -23.73 8.85
N SER A 92 -30.44 -22.81 8.62
CA SER A 92 -29.81 -22.61 7.30
C SER A 92 -28.81 -21.44 7.30
N PRO A 93 -27.80 -21.45 6.41
CA PRO A 93 -26.61 -20.63 6.51
C PRO A 93 -26.63 -19.48 5.50
N SER A 94 -26.51 -18.23 5.94
CA SER A 94 -26.24 -17.15 4.99
C SER A 94 -25.62 -15.93 5.66
N ARG A 95 -24.36 -15.69 5.34
CA ARG A 95 -23.81 -14.45 4.78
C ARG A 95 -22.37 -14.28 5.25
N SER A 96 -21.51 -14.77 4.38
CA SER A 96 -20.10 -14.45 4.28
C SER A 96 -19.83 -12.98 4.59
N PRO A 97 -18.95 -12.64 5.54
CA PRO A 97 -18.27 -11.37 5.45
C PRO A 97 -17.29 -11.52 4.29
N SER A 98 -17.61 -10.88 3.18
CA SER A 98 -16.69 -10.67 2.06
C SER A 98 -15.41 -10.09 2.65
N ARG A 99 -14.42 -10.95 2.84
CA ARG A 99 -13.05 -10.56 3.13
C ARG A 99 -12.70 -9.56 2.04
N ALA A 100 -12.62 -8.28 2.41
CA ALA A 100 -11.91 -7.32 1.61
C ALA A 100 -10.56 -7.98 1.33
N SER A 101 -10.34 -8.31 0.06
CA SER A 101 -9.10 -8.90 -0.41
C SER A 101 -8.01 -7.89 -0.10
N SER A 102 -7.43 -8.02 1.10
CA SER A 102 -6.15 -7.44 1.43
C SER A 102 -5.20 -8.09 0.46
N VAL A 103 -4.96 -7.40 -0.66
CA VAL A 103 -3.85 -7.68 -1.57
C VAL A 103 -2.63 -7.76 -0.67
N SER A 104 -2.28 -8.99 -0.32
CA SER A 104 -1.10 -9.28 0.47
C SER A 104 0.04 -8.93 -0.48
N PRO A 105 0.86 -7.91 -0.18
CA PRO A 105 1.99 -7.61 -1.04
C PRO A 105 2.84 -8.87 -1.07
N ASN A 106 3.00 -9.41 -2.28
CA ASN A 106 3.75 -10.63 -2.53
C ASN A 106 5.06 -10.54 -1.75
N ARG A 107 5.26 -11.45 -0.78
CA ARG A 107 6.46 -11.48 0.08
C ARG A 107 7.58 -12.17 -0.70
N GLU A 108 8.04 -11.49 -1.74
CA GLU A 108 9.32 -11.76 -2.37
C GLU A 108 10.18 -10.52 -2.14
N GLY A 109 11.49 -10.70 -1.94
CA GLY A 109 12.45 -9.68 -1.49
C GLY A 109 12.71 -8.57 -2.51
N GLY A 110 11.66 -7.87 -2.96
CA GLY A 110 11.73 -6.79 -3.94
C GLY A 110 11.65 -5.39 -3.34
N THR A 111 12.10 -4.41 -4.12
CA THR A 111 11.99 -2.98 -3.82
C THR A 111 10.58 -2.62 -3.37
N ARG A 112 10.45 -1.87 -2.27
CA ARG A 112 9.16 -1.43 -1.74
C ARG A 112 8.99 0.07 -1.92
N PHE A 113 7.76 0.49 -2.16
CA PHE A 113 7.41 1.88 -2.41
C PHE A 113 6.47 2.37 -1.34
N ARG A 114 6.80 3.48 -0.71
CA ARG A 114 5.91 4.15 0.24
C ARG A 114 5.44 5.46 -0.36
N LEU A 115 4.14 5.63 -0.46
CA LEU A 115 3.51 6.86 -0.93
C LEU A 115 2.89 7.60 0.25
N VAL A 116 3.16 8.89 0.32
CA VAL A 116 2.61 9.81 1.33
C VAL A 116 1.91 10.94 0.60
N GLU A 117 0.64 11.18 0.90
CA GLU A 117 -0.06 12.36 0.39
C GLU A 117 0.28 13.58 1.26
N LEU A 118 0.65 14.68 0.61
CA LEU A 118 1.04 15.93 1.28
C LEU A 118 -0.13 16.92 1.35
N ASN A 119 -1.27 16.50 1.90
CA ASN A 119 -2.52 17.30 1.95
C ASN A 119 -2.87 17.93 0.60
N ALA A 120 -2.82 17.09 -0.44
CA ALA A 120 -3.18 17.51 -1.79
C ALA A 120 -4.63 17.99 -1.85
N VAL A 121 -4.85 19.19 -2.41
CA VAL A 121 -6.18 19.82 -2.51
C VAL A 121 -7.21 18.87 -3.14
N ASN A 122 -6.82 18.19 -4.22
CA ASN A 122 -7.69 17.28 -4.98
C ASN A 122 -7.43 15.80 -4.66
N GLY A 123 -6.57 15.52 -3.67
CA GLY A 123 -6.21 14.17 -3.22
C GLY A 123 -5.43 13.32 -4.23
N THR A 124 -5.06 12.14 -3.77
CA THR A 124 -4.36 11.08 -4.51
C THR A 124 -5.24 9.84 -4.62
N TYR A 125 -5.19 9.16 -5.76
CA TYR A 125 -5.96 7.94 -6.01
C TYR A 125 -5.02 6.77 -6.26
N ILE A 126 -5.32 5.61 -5.65
CA ILE A 126 -4.58 4.36 -5.87
C ILE A 126 -5.59 3.30 -6.27
N ASN A 127 -5.40 2.69 -7.45
CA ASN A 127 -6.31 1.72 -8.05
C ASN A 127 -7.77 2.23 -8.03
N ASP A 128 -7.98 3.45 -8.54
CA ASP A 128 -9.27 4.15 -8.63
C ASP A 128 -9.94 4.49 -7.29
N LYS A 129 -9.27 4.21 -6.16
CA LYS A 129 -9.76 4.57 -4.84
C LYS A 129 -9.10 5.86 -4.38
N ARG A 130 -9.90 6.87 -4.00
CA ARG A 130 -9.41 8.08 -3.35
C ARG A 130 -8.80 7.70 -1.99
N MET A 131 -7.56 8.11 -1.78
CA MET A 131 -6.88 7.95 -0.51
C MET A 131 -7.41 9.00 0.48
N ARG A 132 -7.43 8.67 1.77
CA ARG A 132 -7.86 9.61 2.81
C ARG A 132 -6.84 10.74 2.95
N GLU A 133 -7.30 11.92 3.35
CA GLU A 133 -6.44 13.03 3.73
C GLU A 133 -5.38 12.52 4.72
N THR A 134 -4.10 12.81 4.45
CA THR A 134 -2.90 12.29 5.17
C THR A 134 -2.53 10.82 4.91
N TYR A 135 -2.91 10.25 3.77
CA TYR A 135 -2.51 8.89 3.43
C TYR A 135 -1.00 8.67 3.51
N ARG A 136 -0.60 7.59 4.19
CA ARG A 136 0.79 7.14 4.31
C ARG A 136 0.80 5.62 4.27
N GLY A 137 1.17 5.04 3.14
CA GLY A 137 1.08 3.59 2.96
C GLY A 137 2.06 3.02 1.95
N TRP A 138 2.18 1.69 1.99
CA TRP A 138 2.98 0.95 1.04
C TRP A 138 2.17 0.69 -0.23
N VAL A 139 2.82 0.87 -1.38
CA VAL A 139 2.26 0.67 -2.71
C VAL A 139 3.05 -0.43 -3.40
N GLY A 140 2.33 -1.39 -3.98
CA GLY A 140 2.94 -2.49 -4.72
C GLY A 140 3.44 -2.05 -6.09
N SER A 141 4.39 -2.81 -6.64
CA SER A 141 4.73 -2.72 -8.06
C SER A 141 3.49 -2.97 -8.92
N GLY A 142 3.30 -2.18 -9.97
CA GLY A 142 2.16 -2.24 -10.88
C GLY A 142 0.91 -1.49 -10.42
N ALA A 143 0.89 -0.93 -9.21
CA ALA A 143 -0.27 -0.16 -8.74
C ALA A 143 -0.49 1.09 -9.60
N ALA A 144 -1.74 1.33 -9.98
CA ALA A 144 -2.14 2.52 -10.73
C ALA A 144 -2.37 3.69 -9.77
N ILE A 145 -1.70 4.80 -10.00
CA ILE A 145 -1.78 6.01 -9.19
C ILE A 145 -2.31 7.14 -10.08
N ALA A 146 -3.24 7.93 -9.58
CA ALA A 146 -3.62 9.20 -10.19
C ALA A 146 -3.47 10.32 -9.17
N PHE A 147 -3.01 11.48 -9.63
CA PHE A 147 -2.78 12.65 -8.79
C PHE A 147 -3.81 13.71 -9.17
N ALA A 148 -4.69 14.07 -8.23
CA ALA A 148 -5.84 14.93 -8.51
C ALA A 148 -6.68 14.42 -9.71
N ASP A 149 -7.36 15.34 -10.39
CA ASP A 149 -8.10 15.07 -11.64
C ASP A 149 -7.19 15.15 -12.88
N CYS A 150 -5.91 14.80 -12.74
CA CYS A 150 -5.01 14.72 -13.89
C CYS A 150 -5.44 13.55 -14.79
N PRO A 151 -5.56 13.73 -16.12
CA PRO A 151 -5.94 12.65 -17.02
C PRO A 151 -4.90 11.53 -17.10
N HIS A 152 -3.64 11.85 -16.75
CA HIS A 152 -2.55 10.89 -16.79
C HIS A 152 -2.59 9.94 -15.60
N ARG A 153 -2.28 8.67 -15.89
CA ARG A 153 -2.19 7.62 -14.88
C ARG A 153 -0.75 7.18 -14.72
N TYR A 154 -0.33 6.91 -13.50
CA TYR A 154 1.05 6.55 -13.19
C TYR A 154 1.11 5.13 -12.67
N LYS A 155 2.17 4.39 -12.99
CA LYS A 155 2.46 3.10 -12.34
C LYS A 155 3.88 3.10 -11.83
N ILE A 156 4.06 2.52 -10.65
CA ILE A 156 5.39 2.26 -10.12
C ILE A 156 5.79 0.84 -10.53
N LEU A 157 6.92 0.69 -11.19
CA LEU A 157 7.43 -0.60 -11.63
C LEU A 157 8.74 -0.87 -10.90
N ALA A 158 8.79 -1.97 -10.15
CA ALA A 158 10.06 -2.52 -9.67
C ALA A 158 10.84 -3.08 -10.87
N ALA A 159 12.18 -3.03 -10.82
CA ALA A 159 12.95 -3.88 -11.73
C ALA A 159 12.77 -5.33 -11.31
N ILE A 160 12.65 -6.18 -12.33
CA ILE A 160 12.81 -7.62 -12.24
C ILE A 160 14.30 -7.92 -12.06
#